data_AF-A0AAX6MFU6-F1
#
_entry.id   AF-A0AAX6MFU6-F1
#
_cell.length_a   1.000
_cell.length_b   1.000
_cell.length_c   1.000
_cell.angle_alpha   90.00
_cell.angle_beta   90.00
_cell.angle_gamma   90.00
#
_symmetry.space_group_name_H-M   'P 1'
#
loop_
_entity.id
_entity.type
_entity.pdbx_description
1 polymer ?
#
loop_
_entity_poly.entity_id
_entity_poly.type
_entity_poly.pdbx_seq_one_letter_code
_entity_poly.pdbx_strand_id
1 'polypeptide(L)' 'MYMQNFKCRVTGSTSNKTLASAKPPVYCGDGMTPCVPGAKQMIAWNQAEGNNVETPAGVSPGYNQKMGWQPGAQNDIFQ' A
#
# COMPACT_ATOMS: atom_id res chain seq x y z
N MET A 1 -14.66 -0.72 0.95
CA MET A 1 -13.43 -1.54 0.82
C MET A 1 -13.78 -2.99 1.19
N TYR A 2 -12.97 -3.97 0.79
CA TYR A 2 -13.14 -5.36 1.22
C TYR A 2 -11.87 -5.81 1.95
N MET A 3 -12.03 -6.45 3.10
CA MET A 3 -10.93 -6.94 3.95
C MET A 3 -11.32 -8.28 4.56
N GLN A 4 -10.46 -9.28 4.41
CA GLN A 4 -10.62 -10.60 5.02
C GLN A 4 -9.27 -11.05 5.59
N ASN A 5 -9.19 -11.19 6.91
CA ASN A 5 -7.97 -11.60 7.58
C ASN A 5 -7.84 -13.12 7.61
N PHE A 6 -6.59 -13.60 7.55
CA PHE A 6 -6.23 -15.01 7.62
C PHE A 6 -4.88 -15.19 8.30
N LYS A 7 -4.63 -16.38 8.85
CA LYS A 7 -3.33 -16.76 9.38
C LYS A 7 -2.39 -17.12 8.22
N CYS A 8 -1.24 -16.46 8.14
CA CYS A 8 -0.24 -16.69 7.10
C CYS A 8 1.12 -17.08 7.70
N ARG A 9 2.00 -17.67 6.88
CA ARG A 9 3.40 -17.98 7.20
C ARG A 9 4.25 -17.86 5.94
N VAL A 10 5.44 -17.28 6.08
CA VAL A 10 6.48 -17.28 5.03
C VAL A 10 7.31 -18.56 5.15
N THR A 11 7.52 -19.25 4.03
CA THR A 11 8.40 -20.43 3.91
C THR A 11 9.55 -20.12 2.96
N GLY A 12 10.64 -20.89 3.02
CA GLY A 12 11.80 -20.69 2.14
C GLY A 12 12.56 -19.38 2.36
N SER A 13 12.46 -18.76 3.55
CA SER A 13 13.20 -17.53 3.83
C SER A 13 14.71 -17.78 3.82
N THR A 14 15.44 -16.99 3.05
CA THR A 14 16.91 -16.96 2.99
C THR A 14 17.50 -15.65 3.56
N SER A 15 16.65 -14.80 4.13
CA SER A 15 17.01 -13.47 4.63
C SER A 15 16.47 -13.27 6.05
N ASN A 16 17.18 -12.44 6.81
CA ASN A 16 16.79 -11.98 8.15
C ASN A 16 16.45 -10.48 8.16
N LYS A 17 16.37 -9.82 6.99
CA LYS A 17 15.96 -8.41 6.91
C LYS A 17 14.55 -8.23 7.46
N THR A 18 14.32 -7.09 8.08
CA THR A 18 13.01 -6.76 8.67
C THR A 18 12.23 -5.88 7.71
N LEU A 19 10.90 -5.84 7.86
CA LEU A 19 10.08 -4.88 7.13
C LEU A 19 10.29 -3.49 7.71
N ALA A 20 10.39 -2.49 6.83
CA ALA A 20 10.33 -1.09 7.23
C ALA A 20 8.93 -0.74 7.76
N SER A 21 8.84 0.30 8.59
CA SER A 21 7.54 0.79 9.05
C SER A 21 6.69 1.28 7.87
N ALA A 22 5.50 0.69 7.72
CA ALA A 22 4.62 0.98 6.60
C ALA A 22 3.95 2.35 6.74
N LYS A 23 3.91 3.12 5.65
CA LYS A 23 3.26 4.43 5.57
C LYS A 23 1.93 4.37 4.80
N PRO A 24 0.97 5.25 5.08
CA PRO A 24 -0.23 5.36 4.26
C PRO A 24 0.14 5.63 2.78
N PRO A 25 -0.58 5.02 1.83
CA PRO A 25 -0.39 5.30 0.41
C PRO A 25 -0.88 6.72 0.07
N VAL A 26 -0.33 7.28 -1.01
CA VAL A 26 -0.75 8.59 -1.54
C VAL A 26 -1.17 8.41 -2.98
N TYR A 27 -2.24 9.10 -3.38
CA TYR A 27 -2.61 9.21 -4.79
C TYR A 27 -1.53 9.98 -5.55
N CYS A 28 -0.91 9.31 -6.51
CA CYS A 28 0.15 9.84 -7.37
C CYS A 28 -0.20 9.69 -8.87
N GLY A 29 -1.47 9.43 -9.19
CA GLY A 29 -1.94 9.20 -10.55
C GLY A 29 -2.00 10.45 -11.44
N ASP A 30 -1.85 11.64 -10.86
CA ASP A 30 -1.81 12.93 -11.55
C ASP A 30 -0.40 13.32 -12.04
N GLY A 31 0.64 12.60 -11.60
CA GLY A 31 2.04 12.91 -11.89
C GLY A 31 2.58 14.15 -11.17
N MET A 32 1.79 14.83 -10.35
CA MET A 32 2.21 15.98 -9.56
C MET A 32 2.73 15.56 -8.18
N THR A 33 2.06 14.56 -7.58
CA THR A 33 2.46 14.02 -6.28
C THR A 33 3.33 12.77 -6.47
N PRO A 34 4.55 12.72 -5.92
CA PRO A 34 5.36 11.51 -5.99
C PRO A 34 4.71 10.39 -5.18
N CYS A 35 4.71 9.17 -5.73
CA CYS A 35 4.23 7.99 -5.02
C CYS A 35 5.10 7.70 -3.78
N VAL A 36 4.50 7.10 -2.75
CA VAL A 36 5.23 6.64 -1.56
C VAL A 36 6.07 5.40 -1.89
N PRO A 37 7.42 5.49 -1.81
CA PRO A 37 8.29 4.33 -1.97
C PRO A 37 8.27 3.46 -0.71
N GLY A 38 8.67 2.20 -0.87
CA GLY A 38 8.82 1.25 0.21
C GLY A 38 7.50 0.73 0.78
N ALA A 39 7.57 0.30 2.04
CA ALA A 39 6.46 -0.34 2.75
C ALA A 39 5.23 0.58 2.84
N LYS A 40 4.11 0.09 2.30
CA LYS A 40 2.82 0.80 2.30
C LYS A 40 1.79 0.05 3.12
N GLN A 41 0.94 0.80 3.81
CA GLN A 41 -0.23 0.26 4.50
C GLN A 41 -1.29 -0.20 3.49
N MET A 42 -2.22 -1.05 3.96
CA MET A 42 -3.45 -1.37 3.24
C MET A 42 -4.26 -0.10 2.97
N ILE A 43 -5.00 -0.03 1.87
CA ILE A 43 -5.93 1.06 1.61
C ILE A 43 -7.16 0.91 2.52
N ALA A 44 -7.35 1.85 3.44
CA ALA A 44 -8.60 2.05 4.19
C ALA A 44 -9.30 3.29 3.62
N TRP A 45 -10.44 3.08 2.96
CA TRP A 45 -11.15 4.14 2.23
C TRP A 45 -12.66 3.95 2.23
N ASN A 46 -13.38 5.07 2.25
CA ASN A 46 -14.84 5.17 2.31
C ASN A 46 -15.46 4.46 3.53
N GLN A 47 -14.85 4.65 4.70
CA GLN A 47 -15.34 4.21 6.02
C GLN A 47 -15.78 5.42 6.85
N ALA A 48 -16.58 5.21 7.91
CA ALA A 48 -16.99 6.30 8.81
C ALA A 48 -15.80 6.91 9.58
N GLU A 49 -14.79 6.10 9.88
CA GLU A 49 -13.55 6.50 10.57
C GLU A 49 -12.36 5.66 10.06
N GLY A 50 -11.13 6.07 10.39
CA GLY A 50 -9.93 5.28 10.10
C GLY A 50 -9.55 5.17 8.62
N ASN A 51 -10.08 6.05 7.75
CA ASN A 51 -9.55 6.18 6.40
C ASN A 51 -8.09 6.65 6.46
N ASN A 52 -7.25 6.09 5.59
CA ASN A 52 -5.82 6.44 5.54
C ASN A 52 -5.38 7.00 4.19
N VAL A 53 -6.33 7.27 3.29
CA VAL A 53 -6.01 7.85 1.99
C VAL A 53 -7.11 8.77 1.49
N GLU A 54 -6.67 9.82 0.81
CA GLU A 54 -7.52 10.78 0.12
C GLU A 54 -7.26 10.67 -1.39
N THR A 55 -8.33 10.84 -2.16
CA THR A 55 -8.30 10.82 -3.62
C THR A 55 -9.08 11.99 -4.19
N PRO A 56 -8.76 12.45 -5.41
CA PRO A 56 -9.58 13.45 -6.10
C PRO A 56 -11.04 13.00 -6.26
N ALA A 57 -11.95 13.97 -6.41
CA ALA A 57 -13.36 13.70 -6.65
C ALA A 57 -13.56 12.78 -7.87
N GLY A 58 -14.41 11.75 -7.72
CA GLY A 58 -14.67 10.76 -8.77
C GLY A 58 -13.57 9.71 -8.95
N VAL A 59 -12.52 9.72 -8.14
CA VAL A 59 -11.43 8.72 -8.19
C VAL A 59 -11.48 7.84 -6.95
N SER A 60 -11.54 6.52 -7.15
CA SER A 60 -11.34 5.54 -6.08
C SER A 60 -9.88 5.09 -6.02
N PRO A 61 -9.32 4.86 -4.81
CA PRO A 61 -7.99 4.30 -4.67
C PRO A 61 -8.00 2.81 -5.05
N GLY A 62 -6.88 2.34 -5.59
CA GLY A 62 -6.69 0.93 -5.92
C GLY A 62 -5.25 0.48 -5.71
N TYR A 63 -5.05 -0.83 -5.60
CA TYR A 63 -3.72 -1.46 -5.55
C TYR A 63 -3.08 -1.46 -6.95
N ASN A 64 -2.68 -0.28 -7.40
CA ASN A 64 -2.14 -0.05 -8.73
C ASN A 64 -1.09 1.07 -8.71
N GLN A 65 -0.55 1.36 -9.90
CA GLN A 65 0.52 2.34 -10.08
C GLN A 65 0.11 3.78 -9.72
N LYS A 66 -1.19 4.13 -9.80
CA LYS A 66 -1.69 5.46 -9.39
C LYS A 66 -1.61 5.69 -7.88
N MET A 67 -1.25 4.66 -7.13
CA MET A 67 -1.05 4.71 -5.69
C MET A 67 0.31 4.11 -5.27
N GLY A 68 1.22 3.90 -6.23
CA GLY A 68 2.58 3.41 -5.98
C GLY A 68 2.73 1.90 -5.80
N TRP A 69 1.74 1.08 -6.14
CA TRP A 69 1.91 -0.38 -6.20
C TRP A 69 2.35 -0.84 -7.58
N GLN A 70 3.45 -1.57 -7.63
CA GLN A 70 3.89 -2.24 -8.84
C GLN A 70 3.18 -3.59 -9.01
N PRO A 71 2.94 -4.05 -10.25
CA PRO A 71 2.49 -5.41 -10.47
C PRO A 71 3.46 -6.44 -9.86
N GLY A 72 2.93 -7.38 -9.08
CA GLY A 72 3.71 -8.42 -8.43
C GLY A 72 4.25 -8.05 -7.05
N ALA A 73 5.42 -8.61 -6.71
CA ALA A 73 6.02 -8.46 -5.38
C ALA A 73 6.54 -7.04 -5.13
N GLN A 74 6.32 -6.52 -3.92
CA GLN A 74 6.87 -5.23 -3.48
C GLN A 74 8.23 -5.48 -2.83
N ASN A 75 9.31 -5.34 -3.59
CA ASN A 75 10.66 -5.73 -3.15
C ASN A 75 11.40 -4.64 -2.35
N ASP A 76 10.84 -3.43 -2.27
CA ASP A 76 11.41 -2.24 -1.64
C ASP A 76 10.97 -2.02 -0.18
N ILE A 77 10.33 -3.01 0.43
CA ILE A 77 9.65 -2.88 1.74
C ILE A 77 10.53 -3.18 2.95
N PHE A 78 11.81 -3.52 2.76
CA PHE A 78 12.72 -3.99 3.82
C PHE A 78 13.64 -2.88 4.35
N GLN A 79 14.13 -3.06 5.58
CA GLN A 79 15.19 -2.29 6.23
C GLN A 79 16.28 -3.23 6.80
#